data_AF-A0A2E8DSN7-F1
#
_entry.id   AF-A0A2E8DSN7-F1
#
_cell.length_a   1.000
_cell.length_b   1.000
_cell.length_c   1.000
_cell.angle_alpha   90.00
_cell.angle_beta   90.00
_cell.angle_gamma   90.00
#
_symmetry.space_group_name_H-M   'P 1'
#
loop_
_entity.id
_entity.type
_entity.pdbx_description
1 polymer ?
#
loop_
_entity_poly.entity_id
_entity_poly.type
_entity_poly.pdbx_seq_one_letter_code
_entity_poly.pdbx_strand_id
1 'polypeptide(L)'
;MKNRTHLPMLVLMVLLINIKLKVCGESFRFLATGDLPYSAEQFDKYRQLLQQSKSEDFSFLVHVGDFKASYAECSDQSFDQICQIFRNYPKPVVYTPGDNDWTDCHRTGQDPIERLKKLRLMFYNDHRTLRLNELNVEQQSRNPRFKKYIENYRFTKSNVLFVVAHIVGSNNNYWPQSVFAMNEFRERNTANLAFLKESFTLAERQKFAGVILIIHANPNFENSGEYEYGNGEGFVGFLNLLHQFLASYSHPVICIHGDTHLYRIDKPFKDRKDQVYNHFRRIEVFGSPFVSGVDITVNTNTDDIFNFQPYYLKK
;
A
#
# COMPACT_ATOMS: atom_id res chain seq x y z
N MET A 1 44.56 7.08 -74.27
CA MET A 1 44.26 7.93 -73.09
C MET A 1 42.79 8.29 -73.18
N LYS A 2 41.84 8.05 -72.27
CA LYS A 2 41.77 7.54 -70.89
C LYS A 2 40.35 6.92 -70.80
N ASN A 3 40.21 5.64 -70.41
CA ASN A 3 38.91 5.07 -70.07
C ASN A 3 38.56 5.48 -68.64
N ARG A 4 37.45 6.21 -68.45
CA ARG A 4 36.88 6.54 -67.13
C ARG A 4 35.88 5.45 -66.74
N THR A 5 36.24 4.62 -65.77
CA THR A 5 35.33 3.73 -65.06
C THR A 5 34.60 4.51 -63.97
N HIS A 6 33.27 4.58 -64.08
CA HIS A 6 32.38 5.09 -63.03
C HIS A 6 32.14 3.98 -61.99
N LEU A 7 32.40 4.27 -60.72
CA LEU A 7 32.05 3.42 -59.59
C LEU A 7 30.70 3.88 -59.03
N PRO A 8 29.69 3.02 -58.82
CA PRO A 8 28.42 3.45 -58.26
C PRO A 8 28.54 3.58 -56.74
N MET A 9 28.12 4.74 -56.23
CA MET A 9 28.02 5.02 -54.79
C MET A 9 26.75 4.36 -54.25
N LEU A 10 26.90 3.26 -53.52
CA LEU A 10 25.78 2.57 -52.86
C LEU A 10 25.41 3.35 -51.59
N VAL A 11 24.27 4.06 -51.61
CA VAL A 11 23.72 4.73 -50.43
C VAL A 11 23.00 3.69 -49.58
N LEU A 12 23.60 3.31 -48.45
CA LEU A 12 23.01 2.40 -47.47
C LEU A 12 22.00 3.17 -46.62
N MET A 13 20.71 3.03 -46.94
CA MET A 13 19.62 3.61 -46.16
C MET A 13 19.34 2.72 -44.94
N VAL A 14 19.86 3.12 -43.77
CA VAL A 14 19.60 2.43 -42.50
C VAL A 14 18.16 2.71 -42.06
N LEU A 15 17.28 1.72 -42.19
CA LEU A 15 15.95 1.75 -41.61
C LEU A 15 16.09 1.67 -40.07
N LEU A 16 15.84 2.78 -39.37
CA LEU A 16 15.70 2.79 -37.92
C LEU A 16 14.37 2.11 -37.56
N ILE A 17 14.40 0.79 -37.36
CA ILE A 17 13.28 0.05 -36.78
C ILE A 17 13.21 0.45 -35.32
N ASN A 18 12.20 1.25 -34.96
CA ASN A 18 11.84 1.53 -33.57
C ASN A 18 11.27 0.24 -32.94
N ILE A 19 12.13 -0.69 -32.57
CA ILE A 19 11.76 -1.84 -31.75
C ILE A 19 11.44 -1.29 -30.36
N LYS A 20 10.15 -1.16 -30.03
CA LYS A 20 9.72 -0.96 -28.65
C LYS A 20 10.05 -2.23 -27.87
N LEU A 21 11.25 -2.27 -27.29
CA LEU A 21 11.61 -3.27 -26.30
C LEU A 21 10.65 -3.09 -25.11
N LYS A 22 9.72 -4.04 -24.94
CA LYS A 22 8.93 -4.13 -23.71
C LYS A 22 9.92 -4.45 -22.60
N VAL A 23 10.19 -3.48 -21.73
CA VAL A 23 11.00 -3.72 -20.53
C VAL A 23 10.23 -4.74 -19.70
N CYS A 24 10.71 -5.97 -19.73
CA CYS A 24 10.17 -7.11 -19.01
C CYS A 24 10.74 -7.07 -17.58
N GLY A 25 9.86 -6.95 -16.58
CA GLY A 25 10.24 -7.11 -15.18
C GLY A 25 10.27 -8.59 -14.80
N GLU A 26 11.20 -8.97 -13.94
CA GLU A 26 11.24 -10.31 -13.33
C GLU A 26 9.96 -10.53 -12.50
N SER A 27 9.36 -11.72 -12.63
CA SER A 27 8.21 -12.09 -11.80
C SER A 27 8.65 -12.19 -10.34
N PHE A 28 7.84 -11.68 -9.42
CA PHE A 28 8.13 -11.80 -7.99
C PHE A 28 6.83 -11.96 -7.22
N ARG A 29 6.92 -12.33 -5.94
CA ARG A 29 5.76 -12.36 -5.04
C ARG A 29 6.06 -11.71 -3.71
N PHE A 30 5.02 -11.26 -3.02
CA PHE A 30 5.11 -10.71 -1.67
C PHE A 30 3.93 -11.20 -0.83
N LEU A 31 4.10 -11.24 0.49
CA LEU A 31 3.06 -11.65 1.41
C LEU A 31 2.37 -10.41 1.97
N ALA A 32 1.03 -10.33 1.88
CA ALA A 32 0.25 -9.28 2.50
C ALA A 32 -0.53 -9.79 3.73
N THR A 33 -0.49 -9.02 4.82
CA THR A 33 -1.14 -9.29 6.12
C THR A 33 -1.65 -7.97 6.71
N GLY A 34 -2.46 -8.02 7.76
CA GLY A 34 -3.02 -6.87 8.49
C GLY A 34 -3.92 -7.33 9.63
N ASP A 35 -4.45 -6.40 10.42
CA ASP A 35 -5.52 -6.64 11.42
C ASP A 35 -5.19 -7.76 12.41
N LEU A 36 -3.89 -7.94 12.69
CA LEU A 36 -3.29 -9.03 13.44
C LEU A 36 -1.96 -8.58 14.02
N PRO A 37 -1.55 -9.08 15.20
CA PRO A 37 -2.29 -9.98 16.10
C PRO A 37 -3.10 -9.24 17.18
N TYR A 38 -4.36 -9.63 17.40
CA TYR A 38 -5.25 -9.00 18.40
C TYR A 38 -5.31 -9.72 19.75
N SER A 39 -4.74 -10.93 19.84
CA SER A 39 -4.69 -11.72 21.08
C SER A 39 -3.35 -12.44 21.21
N ALA A 40 -3.05 -12.96 22.41
CA ALA A 40 -1.84 -13.75 22.64
C ALA A 40 -1.75 -14.98 21.72
N GLU A 41 -2.87 -15.69 21.52
CA GLU A 41 -2.94 -16.82 20.58
C GLU A 41 -2.65 -16.38 19.15
N GLN A 42 -3.21 -15.25 18.72
CA GLN A 42 -2.94 -14.72 17.39
C GLN A 42 -1.48 -14.28 17.26
N PHE A 43 -0.87 -13.77 18.32
CA PHE A 43 0.54 -13.39 18.34
C PHE A 43 1.43 -14.61 18.08
N ASP A 44 1.15 -15.75 18.72
CA ASP A 44 1.86 -17.00 18.49
C ASP A 44 1.69 -17.50 17.06
N LYS A 45 0.46 -17.57 16.57
CA LYS A 45 0.16 -17.99 15.19
C LYS A 45 0.78 -17.06 14.16
N TYR A 46 0.79 -15.75 14.41
CA TYR A 46 1.36 -14.78 13.48
C TYR A 46 2.88 -14.91 13.40
N ARG A 47 3.55 -15.12 14.54
CA ARG A 47 4.98 -15.47 14.55
C ARG A 47 5.27 -16.75 13.75
N GLN A 48 4.44 -17.78 13.88
CA GLN A 48 4.59 -19.03 13.11
C GLN A 48 4.36 -18.79 11.60
N LEU A 49 3.33 -18.03 11.23
CA LEU A 49 3.02 -17.68 9.83
C LEU A 49 4.19 -16.93 9.19
N LEU A 50 4.73 -15.93 9.90
CA LEU A 50 5.90 -15.20 9.44
C LEU A 50 7.12 -16.10 9.38
N GLN A 51 7.38 -16.94 10.38
CA GLN A 51 8.51 -17.88 10.35
C GLN A 51 8.45 -18.83 9.15
N GLN A 52 7.26 -19.35 8.82
CA GLN A 52 7.04 -20.13 7.60
C GLN A 52 7.40 -19.32 6.36
N SER A 53 6.90 -18.08 6.25
CA SER A 53 7.12 -17.25 5.06
C SER A 53 8.57 -16.79 4.88
N LYS A 54 9.40 -16.78 5.95
CA LYS A 54 10.85 -16.52 5.84
C LYS A 54 11.56 -17.53 4.93
N SER A 55 11.09 -18.77 4.92
CA SER A 55 11.69 -19.87 4.14
C SER A 55 11.26 -19.90 2.67
N GLU A 56 10.29 -19.05 2.29
CA GLU A 56 9.73 -19.01 0.93
C GLU A 56 10.22 -17.77 0.17
N ASP A 57 10.10 -17.75 -1.16
CA ASP A 57 10.63 -16.69 -2.03
C ASP A 57 9.72 -15.46 -2.14
N PHE A 58 9.33 -14.90 -0.99
CA PHE A 58 8.73 -13.57 -0.95
C PHE A 58 9.79 -12.47 -1.07
N SER A 59 9.54 -11.40 -1.82
CA SER A 59 10.46 -10.26 -1.91
C SER A 59 10.39 -9.33 -0.69
N PHE A 60 9.21 -9.22 -0.06
CA PHE A 60 8.95 -8.40 1.12
C PHE A 60 7.63 -8.83 1.78
N LEU A 61 7.39 -8.34 2.99
CA LEU A 61 6.11 -8.42 3.70
C LEU A 61 5.36 -7.10 3.54
N VAL A 62 4.04 -7.15 3.39
CA VAL A 62 3.13 -6.01 3.54
C VAL A 62 2.31 -6.24 4.82
N HIS A 63 2.25 -5.23 5.69
CA HIS A 63 1.33 -5.15 6.81
C HIS A 63 0.46 -3.90 6.66
N VAL A 64 -0.84 -4.08 6.43
CA VAL A 64 -1.75 -2.96 6.11
C VAL A 64 -2.28 -2.19 7.31
N GLY A 65 -1.65 -2.33 8.47
CA GLY A 65 -2.06 -1.65 9.70
C GLY A 65 -2.79 -2.55 10.67
N ASP A 66 -3.13 -1.98 11.82
CA ASP A 66 -3.85 -2.64 12.91
C ASP A 66 -3.15 -3.88 13.44
N PHE A 67 -2.05 -3.65 14.16
CA PHE A 67 -1.30 -4.72 14.82
C PHE A 67 -1.85 -5.07 16.21
N LYS A 68 -2.97 -4.47 16.63
CA LYS A 68 -3.63 -4.72 17.91
C LYS A 68 -5.12 -4.44 17.83
N ALA A 69 -5.91 -4.97 18.77
CA ALA A 69 -7.33 -4.64 18.87
C ALA A 69 -7.57 -3.20 19.35
N SER A 70 -8.73 -2.62 19.03
CA SER A 70 -9.13 -1.25 19.41
C SER A 70 -9.01 -0.95 20.90
N TYR A 71 -9.49 -1.85 21.77
CA TYR A 71 -9.41 -1.73 23.22
C TYR A 71 -8.17 -2.35 23.86
N ALA A 72 -7.22 -2.86 23.06
CA ALA A 72 -5.95 -3.35 23.60
C ALA A 72 -5.05 -2.18 24.03
N GLU A 73 -4.15 -2.45 24.99
CA GLU A 73 -3.26 -1.46 25.56
C GLU A 73 -2.37 -0.78 24.49
N CYS A 74 -2.40 0.56 24.45
CA CYS A 74 -1.50 1.37 23.64
C CYS A 74 -0.25 1.78 24.42
N SER A 75 0.61 0.83 24.75
CA SER A 75 1.86 1.09 25.46
C SER A 75 3.08 1.04 24.55
N ASP A 76 4.17 1.66 24.98
CA ASP A 76 5.47 1.51 24.32
C ASP A 76 5.89 0.04 24.19
N GLN A 77 5.51 -0.78 25.17
CA GLN A 77 5.79 -2.21 25.18
C GLN A 77 5.01 -2.96 24.09
N SER A 78 3.73 -2.64 23.88
CA SER A 78 2.96 -3.27 22.80
C SER A 78 3.51 -2.89 21.42
N PHE A 79 3.95 -1.65 21.24
CA PHE A 79 4.61 -1.21 20.00
C PHE A 79 5.96 -1.91 19.80
N ASP A 80 6.76 -2.08 20.86
CA ASP A 80 8.07 -2.73 20.75
C ASP A 80 7.93 -4.22 20.41
N GLN A 81 6.92 -4.92 20.94
CA GLN A 81 6.63 -6.32 20.57
C GLN A 81 6.43 -6.50 19.06
N ILE A 82 5.68 -5.58 18.42
CA ILE A 82 5.47 -5.60 16.97
C ILE A 82 6.75 -5.17 16.22
N CYS A 83 7.46 -4.15 16.70
CA CYS A 83 8.76 -3.78 16.13
C CYS A 83 9.74 -4.95 16.15
N GLN A 84 9.78 -5.74 17.22
CA GLN A 84 10.61 -6.95 17.31
C GLN A 84 10.19 -8.02 16.29
N ILE A 85 8.88 -8.22 16.06
CA ILE A 85 8.40 -9.10 14.99
C ILE A 85 8.94 -8.63 13.63
N PHE A 86 8.82 -7.35 13.31
CA PHE A 86 9.29 -6.80 12.03
C PHE A 86 10.83 -6.82 11.90
N ARG A 87 11.58 -6.52 12.98
CA ARG A 87 13.04 -6.64 13.01
C ARG A 87 13.51 -8.08 12.80
N ASN A 88 12.77 -9.06 13.31
CA ASN A 88 13.10 -10.49 13.17
C ASN A 88 12.66 -11.10 11.82
N TYR A 89 11.90 -10.35 11.00
CA TYR A 89 11.61 -10.74 9.63
C TYR A 89 12.82 -10.37 8.74
N PRO A 90 13.37 -11.29 7.93
CA PRO A 90 14.67 -11.08 7.27
C PRO A 90 14.59 -10.22 6.00
N LYS A 91 13.39 -9.79 5.59
CA LYS A 91 13.14 -9.06 4.34
C LYS A 91 12.46 -7.73 4.64
N PRO A 92 12.39 -6.78 3.70
CA PRO A 92 11.71 -5.51 3.93
C PRO A 92 10.25 -5.70 4.37
N VAL A 93 9.78 -4.79 5.22
CA VAL A 93 8.38 -4.72 5.66
C VAL A 93 7.79 -3.40 5.19
N VAL A 94 6.86 -3.51 4.25
CA VAL A 94 6.00 -2.41 3.80
C VAL A 94 4.86 -2.29 4.80
N TYR A 95 4.84 -1.20 5.56
CA TYR A 95 3.87 -0.94 6.62
C TYR A 95 3.18 0.42 6.42
N THR A 96 1.87 0.45 6.66
CA THR A 96 1.07 1.66 6.86
C THR A 96 0.30 1.53 8.17
N PRO A 97 0.15 2.59 8.98
CA PRO A 97 -0.61 2.49 10.24
C PRO A 97 -2.11 2.36 9.96
N GLY A 98 -2.80 1.63 10.84
CA GLY A 98 -4.26 1.61 10.96
C GLY A 98 -4.77 2.45 12.14
N ASP A 99 -6.09 2.48 12.36
CA ASP A 99 -6.72 3.22 13.44
C ASP A 99 -6.46 2.59 14.81
N ASN A 100 -6.45 1.26 14.90
CA ASN A 100 -6.10 0.60 16.15
C ASN A 100 -4.65 0.86 16.55
N ASP A 101 -3.77 1.18 15.61
CA ASP A 101 -2.36 1.45 15.92
C ASP A 101 -2.19 2.76 16.72
N TRP A 102 -3.09 3.74 16.58
CA TRP A 102 -2.93 5.02 17.26
C TRP A 102 -4.21 5.85 17.49
N THR A 103 -5.19 5.90 16.58
CA THR A 103 -6.40 6.72 16.80
C THR A 103 -7.21 6.18 17.96
N ASP A 104 -7.38 4.86 18.01
CA ASP A 104 -8.22 4.17 18.99
C ASP A 104 -7.57 4.05 20.37
N CYS A 105 -6.34 4.53 20.51
CA CYS A 105 -5.68 4.64 21.80
C CYS A 105 -6.42 5.54 22.79
N HIS A 106 -7.29 6.45 22.31
CA HIS A 106 -8.19 7.22 23.17
C HIS A 106 -9.12 6.30 23.99
N ARG A 107 -9.49 5.12 23.46
CA ARG A 107 -10.37 4.16 24.14
C ARG A 107 -9.75 3.55 25.39
N THR A 108 -8.42 3.55 25.48
CA THR A 108 -7.65 3.07 26.65
C THR A 108 -7.02 4.21 27.45
N GLY A 109 -7.46 5.45 27.20
CA GLY A 109 -7.03 6.63 27.95
C GLY A 109 -5.69 7.23 27.53
N GLN A 110 -5.10 6.76 26.43
CA GLN A 110 -3.85 7.32 25.88
C GLN A 110 -4.15 8.42 24.85
N ASP A 111 -3.26 9.41 24.71
CA ASP A 111 -3.40 10.47 23.69
C ASP A 111 -3.01 9.94 22.30
N PRO A 112 -3.95 9.88 21.33
CA PRO A 112 -3.66 9.41 19.98
C PRO A 112 -2.54 10.15 19.27
N ILE A 113 -2.41 11.46 19.47
CA ILE A 113 -1.41 12.29 18.78
C ILE A 113 -0.01 11.99 19.32
N GLU A 114 0.11 11.73 20.62
CA GLU A 114 1.34 11.28 21.21
C GLU A 114 1.67 9.84 20.75
N ARG A 115 0.70 8.93 20.74
CA ARG A 115 0.89 7.55 20.25
C ARG A 115 1.33 7.51 18.79
N LEU A 116 0.77 8.35 17.92
CA LEU A 116 1.20 8.47 16.53
C LEU A 116 2.66 8.97 16.41
N LYS A 117 3.09 9.91 17.26
CA LYS A 117 4.51 10.34 17.28
C LYS A 117 5.41 9.18 17.70
N LYS A 118 4.99 8.40 18.71
CA LYS A 118 5.75 7.25 19.19
C LYS A 118 5.86 6.15 18.12
N LEU A 119 4.76 5.84 17.44
CA LEU A 119 4.72 4.91 16.32
C LEU A 119 5.70 5.33 15.22
N ARG A 120 5.64 6.60 14.77
CA ARG A 120 6.59 7.13 13.78
C ARG A 120 8.04 6.95 14.20
N LEU A 121 8.35 7.24 15.47
CA LEU A 121 9.69 7.07 16.01
C LEU A 121 10.17 5.60 16.00
N MET A 122 9.33 4.66 16.42
CA MET A 122 9.73 3.26 16.58
C MET A 122 9.75 2.48 15.26
N PHE A 123 8.78 2.72 14.38
CA PHE A 123 8.61 1.95 13.15
C PHE A 123 9.39 2.54 11.98
N TYR A 124 9.41 3.86 11.83
CA TYR A 124 9.94 4.50 10.60
C TYR A 124 11.32 5.14 10.78
N ASN A 125 11.66 5.64 11.98
CA ASN A 125 12.99 6.24 12.21
C ASN A 125 14.07 5.19 12.50
N ASP A 126 13.73 4.03 13.07
CA ASP A 126 14.67 2.90 13.16
C ASP A 126 14.66 2.13 11.83
N HIS A 127 15.67 2.41 10.98
CA HIS A 127 15.79 1.78 9.67
C HIS A 127 15.83 0.24 9.71
N ARG A 128 16.20 -0.36 10.85
CA ARG A 128 16.24 -1.81 11.01
C ARG A 128 14.85 -2.43 11.19
N THR A 129 13.84 -1.66 11.56
CA THR A 129 12.48 -2.19 11.79
C THR A 129 11.84 -2.59 10.46
N LEU A 130 11.79 -1.66 9.49
CA LEU A 130 11.11 -1.87 8.21
C LEU A 130 12.06 -2.16 7.03
N ARG A 131 13.34 -1.77 7.12
CA ARG A 131 14.34 -1.94 6.04
C ARG A 131 13.90 -1.35 4.68
N LEU A 132 13.18 -0.23 4.71
CA LEU A 132 12.63 0.41 3.50
C LEU A 132 13.72 0.87 2.50
N ASN A 133 14.95 1.09 2.95
CA ASN A 133 16.09 1.40 2.11
C ASN A 133 16.41 0.27 1.09
N GLU A 134 16.16 -1.00 1.44
CA GLU A 134 16.34 -2.13 0.53
C GLU A 134 15.32 -2.13 -0.64
N LEU A 135 14.20 -1.40 -0.49
CA LEU A 135 13.21 -1.20 -1.54
C LEU A 135 13.42 0.12 -2.32
N ASN A 136 14.46 0.90 -1.99
CA ASN A 136 14.74 2.22 -2.58
C ASN A 136 13.51 3.15 -2.55
N VAL A 137 12.84 3.23 -1.40
CA VAL A 137 11.61 4.03 -1.28
C VAL A 137 11.85 5.53 -1.47
N GLU A 138 10.91 6.18 -2.15
CA GLU A 138 10.74 7.63 -2.12
C GLU A 138 9.71 7.98 -1.05
N GLN A 139 10.18 8.47 0.10
CA GLN A 139 9.30 8.97 1.17
C GLN A 139 8.76 10.37 0.83
N GLN A 140 7.51 10.64 1.18
CA GLN A 140 6.91 11.96 1.05
C GLN A 140 7.68 13.03 1.84
N SER A 141 8.26 12.64 2.97
CA SER A 141 9.03 13.50 3.88
C SER A 141 10.23 14.21 3.22
N ARG A 142 10.67 13.76 2.03
CA ARG A 142 11.65 14.47 1.18
C ARG A 142 11.17 15.87 0.77
N ASN A 143 9.86 16.07 0.70
CA ASN A 143 9.27 17.39 0.47
C ASN A 143 9.22 18.15 1.80
N PRO A 144 9.92 19.31 1.93
CA PRO A 144 9.97 20.06 3.19
C PRO A 144 8.59 20.44 3.76
N ARG A 145 7.58 20.63 2.90
CA ARG A 145 6.19 20.91 3.31
C ARG A 145 5.56 19.75 4.07
N PHE A 146 5.98 18.52 3.80
CA PHE A 146 5.38 17.29 4.29
C PHE A 146 6.35 16.43 5.13
N LYS A 147 7.39 17.04 5.72
CA LYS A 147 8.44 16.37 6.51
C LYS A 147 7.92 15.46 7.64
N LYS A 148 6.69 15.71 8.14
CA LYS A 148 6.03 14.95 9.22
C LYS A 148 5.49 13.59 8.78
N TYR A 149 5.25 13.41 7.48
CA TYR A 149 4.54 12.25 6.91
C TYR A 149 5.55 11.25 6.33
N ILE A 150 6.29 10.61 7.22
CA ILE A 150 7.33 9.63 6.88
C ILE A 150 6.74 8.27 6.47
N GLU A 151 5.49 8.03 6.86
CA GLU A 151 4.73 6.82 6.59
C GLU A 151 4.08 6.78 5.20
N ASN A 152 4.09 7.91 4.47
CA ASN A 152 3.72 7.96 3.06
C ASN A 152 4.96 7.78 2.19
N TYR A 153 4.98 6.74 1.38
CA TYR A 153 6.11 6.44 0.51
C TYR A 153 5.69 5.60 -0.69
N ARG A 154 6.56 5.57 -1.70
CA ARG A 154 6.36 4.78 -2.91
C ARG A 154 7.66 4.15 -3.34
N PHE A 155 7.57 3.09 -4.12
CA PHE A 155 8.72 2.46 -4.77
C PHE A 155 8.25 1.72 -6.03
N THR A 156 9.19 1.35 -6.88
CA THR A 156 8.90 0.58 -8.09
C THR A 156 9.62 -0.75 -8.05
N LYS A 157 8.94 -1.82 -8.41
CA LYS A 157 9.55 -3.14 -8.64
C LYS A 157 8.90 -3.79 -9.85
N SER A 158 9.72 -4.33 -10.75
CA SER A 158 9.28 -4.98 -11.99
C SER A 158 8.23 -4.18 -12.77
N ASN A 159 8.48 -2.87 -12.97
CA ASN A 159 7.58 -1.94 -13.69
C ASN A 159 6.17 -1.77 -13.06
N VAL A 160 6.00 -2.09 -11.78
CA VAL A 160 4.79 -1.82 -11.00
C VAL A 160 5.11 -0.78 -9.92
N LEU A 161 4.25 0.23 -9.79
CA LEU A 161 4.37 1.26 -8.76
C LEU A 161 3.61 0.86 -7.51
N PHE A 162 4.29 0.81 -6.38
CA PHE A 162 3.70 0.66 -5.05
C PHE A 162 3.54 2.04 -4.43
N VAL A 163 2.35 2.35 -3.95
CA VAL A 163 2.03 3.61 -3.28
C VAL A 163 1.43 3.28 -1.91
N VAL A 164 2.12 3.66 -0.84
CA VAL A 164 1.68 3.46 0.53
C VAL A 164 1.19 4.79 1.08
N ALA A 165 -0.06 4.81 1.54
CA ALA A 165 -0.68 6.01 2.09
C ALA A 165 -1.30 5.72 3.46
N HIS A 166 -1.07 6.63 4.41
CA HIS A 166 -1.59 6.54 5.76
C HIS A 166 -3.05 6.99 5.81
N ILE A 167 -3.95 6.12 5.37
CA ILE A 167 -5.40 6.27 5.41
C ILE A 167 -5.94 5.17 6.34
N VAL A 168 -6.48 5.59 7.47
CA VAL A 168 -6.92 4.72 8.58
C VAL A 168 -8.43 4.54 8.58
N GLY A 169 -8.93 3.50 9.26
CA GLY A 169 -10.35 3.28 9.49
C GLY A 169 -10.94 4.37 10.38
N SER A 170 -12.10 4.09 10.97
CA SER A 170 -12.81 5.06 11.83
C SER A 170 -12.99 6.44 11.17
N ASN A 171 -13.49 6.45 9.93
CA ASN A 171 -13.69 7.63 9.08
C ASN A 171 -12.41 8.45 8.86
N ASN A 172 -11.25 7.79 8.77
CA ASN A 172 -9.97 8.42 8.56
C ASN A 172 -9.59 9.41 9.67
N ASN A 173 -10.08 9.19 10.91
CA ASN A 173 -10.00 10.14 12.03
C ASN A 173 -10.77 11.47 11.81
N TYR A 174 -11.69 11.51 10.84
CA TYR A 174 -12.63 12.63 10.68
C TYR A 174 -13.68 12.57 11.79
N TRP A 175 -13.46 13.37 12.83
CA TRP A 175 -14.36 13.41 13.98
C TRP A 175 -14.71 14.86 14.34
N PRO A 176 -15.81 15.43 13.80
CA PRO A 176 -16.15 16.84 13.95
C PRO A 176 -16.28 17.33 15.39
N GLN A 177 -16.59 16.44 16.33
CA GLN A 177 -16.71 16.78 17.75
C GLN A 177 -15.34 16.91 18.45
N SER A 178 -14.25 16.48 17.83
CA SER A 178 -12.89 16.55 18.38
C SER A 178 -12.00 17.49 17.56
N VAL A 179 -11.65 18.64 18.15
CA VAL A 179 -10.73 19.62 17.52
C VAL A 179 -9.36 19.00 17.24
N PHE A 180 -8.86 18.14 18.15
CA PHE A 180 -7.58 17.47 17.99
C PHE A 180 -7.59 16.48 16.83
N ALA A 181 -8.63 15.64 16.73
CA ALA A 181 -8.80 14.71 15.63
C ALA A 181 -8.92 15.45 14.29
N MET A 182 -9.74 16.51 14.25
CA MET A 182 -9.94 17.30 13.03
C MET A 182 -8.68 18.04 12.58
N ASN A 183 -7.85 18.55 13.49
CA ASN A 183 -6.57 19.15 13.12
C ASN A 183 -5.61 18.12 12.54
N GLU A 184 -5.49 16.95 13.19
CA GLU A 184 -4.68 15.85 12.67
C GLU A 184 -5.16 15.43 11.28
N PHE A 185 -6.46 15.14 11.14
CA PHE A 185 -7.07 14.70 9.90
C PHE A 185 -6.82 15.71 8.77
N ARG A 186 -7.07 17.00 9.00
CA ARG A 186 -6.91 18.02 7.95
C ARG A 186 -5.47 18.09 7.45
N GLU A 187 -4.50 18.08 8.35
CA GLU A 187 -3.09 18.14 7.96
C GLU A 187 -2.66 16.84 7.23
N ARG A 188 -2.98 15.67 7.79
CA ARG A 188 -2.62 14.37 7.20
C ARG A 188 -3.32 14.13 5.88
N ASN A 189 -4.62 14.41 5.79
CA ASN A 189 -5.37 14.27 4.55
C ASN A 189 -4.83 15.21 3.46
N THR A 190 -4.46 16.45 3.80
CA THR A 190 -3.79 17.36 2.84
C THR A 190 -2.49 16.76 2.31
N ALA A 191 -1.68 16.14 3.17
CA ALA A 191 -0.46 15.47 2.77
C ALA A 191 -0.73 14.22 1.91
N ASN A 192 -1.66 13.36 2.32
CA ASN A 192 -2.05 12.16 1.60
C ASN A 192 -2.51 12.49 0.17
N LEU A 193 -3.43 13.46 0.04
CA LEU A 193 -3.96 13.85 -1.28
C LEU A 193 -2.87 14.42 -2.20
N ALA A 194 -1.94 15.21 -1.64
CA ALA A 194 -0.80 15.71 -2.41
C ALA A 194 0.12 14.56 -2.88
N PHE A 195 0.43 13.60 -2.00
CA PHE A 195 1.29 12.47 -2.32
C PHE A 195 0.67 11.50 -3.33
N LEU A 196 -0.61 11.16 -3.14
CA LEU A 196 -1.36 10.31 -4.05
C LEU A 196 -1.45 10.96 -5.43
N LYS A 197 -1.76 12.27 -5.50
CA LYS A 197 -1.83 12.99 -6.77
C LYS A 197 -0.48 12.96 -7.49
N GLU A 198 0.61 13.22 -6.78
CA GLU A 198 1.97 13.14 -7.34
C GLU A 198 2.28 11.73 -7.86
N SER A 199 1.91 10.69 -7.11
CA SER A 199 2.20 9.29 -7.44
C SER A 199 1.36 8.78 -8.61
N PHE A 200 0.08 9.17 -8.68
CA PHE A 200 -0.80 8.85 -9.81
C PHE A 200 -0.36 9.56 -11.09
N THR A 201 0.03 10.84 -11.00
CA THR A 201 0.63 11.55 -12.13
C THR A 201 1.95 10.89 -12.58
N LEU A 202 2.77 10.41 -11.65
CA LEU A 202 3.97 9.64 -11.99
C LEU A 202 3.60 8.36 -12.76
N ALA A 203 2.56 7.63 -12.31
CA ALA A 203 2.13 6.40 -12.97
C ALA A 203 1.63 6.62 -14.40
N GLU A 204 0.85 7.67 -14.63
CA GLU A 204 0.40 8.05 -15.98
C GLU A 204 1.57 8.42 -16.89
N ARG A 205 2.51 9.22 -16.38
CA ARG A 205 3.67 9.70 -17.15
C ARG A 205 4.63 8.56 -17.51
N GLN A 206 4.94 7.70 -16.55
CA GLN A 206 5.88 6.58 -16.74
C GLN A 206 5.23 5.36 -17.38
N LYS A 207 3.89 5.31 -17.44
CA LYS A 207 3.12 4.19 -17.99
C LYS A 207 3.51 2.86 -17.36
N PHE A 208 3.54 2.82 -16.02
CA PHE A 208 3.80 1.57 -15.29
C PHE A 208 2.83 0.49 -15.75
N ALA A 209 3.27 -0.78 -15.70
CA ALA A 209 2.43 -1.93 -16.05
C ALA A 209 1.23 -2.08 -15.10
N GLY A 210 1.34 -1.57 -13.87
CA GLY A 210 0.23 -1.44 -12.94
C GLY A 210 0.59 -0.63 -11.70
N VAL A 211 -0.41 -0.40 -10.85
CA VAL A 211 -0.26 0.29 -9.57
C VAL A 211 -0.83 -0.56 -8.43
N ILE A 212 -0.08 -0.62 -7.33
CA ILE A 212 -0.51 -1.22 -6.07
C ILE A 212 -0.64 -0.09 -5.05
N LEU A 213 -1.86 0.22 -4.65
CA LEU A 213 -2.16 1.14 -3.56
C LEU A 213 -2.30 0.35 -2.26
N ILE A 214 -1.66 0.81 -1.19
CA ILE A 214 -1.68 0.17 0.13
C ILE A 214 -2.17 1.20 1.14
N ILE A 215 -3.28 0.90 1.79
CA ILE A 215 -3.93 1.69 2.85
C ILE A 215 -4.40 0.74 3.95
N HIS A 216 -4.87 1.27 5.08
CA HIS A 216 -5.51 0.44 6.09
C HIS A 216 -7.03 0.35 5.89
N ALA A 217 -7.70 1.51 5.82
CA ALA A 217 -9.15 1.63 5.85
C ALA A 217 -9.88 0.83 4.78
N ASN A 218 -11.12 0.41 5.07
CA ASN A 218 -12.16 0.27 4.06
C ASN A 218 -12.86 1.63 3.86
N PRO A 219 -12.60 2.35 2.75
CA PRO A 219 -13.23 3.64 2.46
C PRO A 219 -14.65 3.48 1.89
N ASN A 220 -15.29 2.31 2.08
CA ASN A 220 -16.59 1.93 1.54
C ASN A 220 -16.66 2.04 0.01
N PHE A 221 -15.79 1.29 -0.68
CA PHE A 221 -15.77 1.27 -2.15
C PHE A 221 -17.11 0.85 -2.77
N GLU A 222 -17.87 0.04 -2.06
CA GLU A 222 -19.21 -0.46 -2.43
C GLU A 222 -20.30 0.61 -2.34
N ASN A 223 -20.02 1.77 -1.73
CA ASN A 223 -20.97 2.86 -1.49
C ASN A 223 -22.26 2.36 -0.80
N SER A 224 -22.09 1.52 0.23
CA SER A 224 -23.20 0.93 1.00
C SER A 224 -23.96 1.95 1.85
N GLY A 225 -23.41 3.16 2.05
CA GLY A 225 -23.97 4.19 2.92
C GLY A 225 -23.71 3.96 4.42
N GLU A 226 -23.03 2.87 4.79
CA GLU A 226 -22.72 2.52 6.17
C GLU A 226 -21.24 2.82 6.50
N TYR A 227 -21.00 3.53 7.60
CA TYR A 227 -19.68 3.72 8.20
C TYR A 227 -19.83 3.70 9.73
N GLU A 228 -18.82 3.19 10.44
CA GLU A 228 -18.86 3.11 11.92
C GLU A 228 -18.88 4.50 12.60
N TYR A 229 -18.26 5.51 11.97
CA TYR A 229 -18.13 6.88 12.51
C TYR A 229 -18.45 7.98 11.48
N GLY A 230 -19.71 8.42 11.35
CA GLY A 230 -20.11 9.48 10.40
C GLY A 230 -20.55 8.93 9.04
N ASN A 231 -20.49 9.73 7.97
CA ASN A 231 -20.98 9.34 6.63
C ASN A 231 -19.84 9.15 5.59
N GLY A 232 -18.60 8.90 6.04
CA GLY A 232 -17.44 8.72 5.16
C GLY A 232 -16.81 10.01 4.65
N GLU A 233 -17.11 11.17 5.26
CA GLU A 233 -16.59 12.47 4.87
C GLU A 233 -15.05 12.52 4.86
N GLY A 234 -14.40 11.74 5.73
CA GLY A 234 -12.95 11.62 5.81
C GLY A 234 -12.31 10.95 4.59
N PHE A 235 -13.10 10.25 3.77
CA PHE A 235 -12.64 9.52 2.58
C PHE A 235 -12.97 10.22 1.26
N VAL A 236 -13.86 11.22 1.25
CA VAL A 236 -14.35 11.87 0.02
C VAL A 236 -13.22 12.39 -0.87
N GLY A 237 -12.20 13.02 -0.28
CA GLY A 237 -11.05 13.53 -1.05
C GLY A 237 -10.26 12.41 -1.72
N PHE A 238 -10.04 11.31 -0.99
CA PHE A 238 -9.31 10.14 -1.47
C PHE A 238 -10.06 9.44 -2.61
N LEU A 239 -11.35 9.14 -2.40
CA LEU A 239 -12.20 8.48 -3.40
C LEU A 239 -12.31 9.32 -4.68
N ASN A 240 -12.47 10.64 -4.56
CA ASN A 240 -12.50 11.54 -5.72
C ASN A 240 -11.19 11.50 -6.53
N LEU A 241 -10.05 11.47 -5.85
CA LEU A 241 -8.75 11.38 -6.51
C LEU A 241 -8.55 10.02 -7.18
N LEU A 242 -9.01 8.93 -6.55
CA LEU A 242 -8.97 7.59 -7.13
C LEU A 242 -9.87 7.48 -8.37
N HIS A 243 -11.09 8.04 -8.34
CA HIS A 243 -11.96 8.11 -9.53
C HIS A 243 -11.29 8.83 -10.69
N GLN A 244 -10.63 9.97 -10.43
CA GLN A 244 -9.91 10.71 -11.47
C GLN A 244 -8.80 9.87 -12.07
N PHE A 245 -8.01 9.20 -11.22
CA PHE A 245 -6.92 8.35 -11.66
C PHE A 245 -7.40 7.14 -12.48
N LEU A 246 -8.43 6.42 -12.03
CA LEU A 246 -8.96 5.26 -12.75
C LEU A 246 -9.70 5.64 -14.05
N ALA A 247 -10.16 6.88 -14.18
CA ALA A 247 -10.74 7.37 -15.44
C ALA A 247 -9.67 7.63 -16.52
N SER A 248 -8.41 7.93 -16.13
CA SER A 248 -7.32 8.26 -17.06
C SER A 248 -6.27 7.15 -17.19
N TYR A 249 -6.14 6.28 -16.20
CA TYR A 249 -5.15 5.21 -16.16
C TYR A 249 -5.78 3.85 -16.44
N SER A 250 -5.49 3.28 -17.61
CA SER A 250 -6.12 2.06 -18.11
C SER A 250 -5.41 0.74 -17.74
N HIS A 251 -4.30 0.80 -17.01
CA HIS A 251 -3.55 -0.40 -16.60
C HIS A 251 -4.10 -0.96 -15.28
N PRO A 252 -3.81 -2.23 -14.94
CA PRO A 252 -4.24 -2.83 -13.68
C PRO A 252 -3.87 -2.01 -12.44
N VAL A 253 -4.85 -1.78 -11.58
CA VAL A 253 -4.71 -1.15 -10.26
C VAL A 253 -5.29 -2.09 -9.21
N ILE A 254 -4.54 -2.33 -8.13
CA ILE A 254 -5.07 -3.01 -6.95
C ILE A 254 -4.95 -2.12 -5.72
N CYS A 255 -5.95 -2.20 -4.83
CA CYS A 255 -5.93 -1.57 -3.52
C CYS A 255 -5.91 -2.67 -2.45
N ILE A 256 -4.81 -2.78 -1.71
CA ILE A 256 -4.65 -3.72 -0.61
C ILE A 256 -4.96 -2.98 0.69
N HIS A 257 -5.90 -3.51 1.47
CA HIS A 257 -6.30 -2.92 2.75
C HIS A 257 -6.81 -3.97 3.76
N GLY A 258 -7.18 -3.51 4.96
CA GLY A 258 -7.67 -4.29 6.09
C GLY A 258 -9.03 -3.77 6.59
N ASP A 259 -9.13 -3.50 7.89
CA ASP A 259 -10.21 -2.77 8.60
C ASP A 259 -11.48 -3.61 8.85
N THR A 260 -12.13 -4.16 7.82
CA THR A 260 -13.39 -4.91 8.06
C THR A 260 -13.21 -6.39 8.40
N HIS A 261 -11.98 -6.90 8.33
CA HIS A 261 -11.60 -8.30 8.58
C HIS A 261 -12.31 -9.33 7.67
N LEU A 262 -12.87 -8.87 6.55
CA LEU A 262 -13.57 -9.68 5.56
C LEU A 262 -12.60 -9.98 4.41
N TYR A 263 -11.84 -11.06 4.50
CA TYR A 263 -11.00 -11.50 3.37
C TYR A 263 -11.84 -11.57 2.09
N ARG A 264 -11.54 -10.69 1.12
CA ARG A 264 -12.25 -10.60 -0.15
C ARG A 264 -11.38 -10.00 -1.23
N ILE A 265 -11.58 -10.52 -2.43
CA ILE A 265 -10.93 -10.04 -3.65
C ILE A 265 -12.02 -9.84 -4.70
N ASP A 266 -12.34 -8.58 -4.98
CA ASP A 266 -13.46 -8.20 -5.83
C ASP A 266 -13.24 -6.87 -6.54
N LYS A 267 -14.24 -6.41 -7.31
CA LYS A 267 -14.21 -5.15 -8.05
C LYS A 267 -15.39 -4.27 -7.63
N PRO A 268 -15.36 -3.71 -6.40
CA PRO A 268 -16.51 -3.01 -5.83
C PRO A 268 -16.69 -1.60 -6.39
N PHE A 269 -15.62 -1.02 -6.95
CA PHE A 269 -15.57 0.40 -7.26
C PHE A 269 -16.14 0.70 -8.64
N LYS A 270 -17.14 1.59 -8.68
CA LYS A 270 -17.87 1.97 -9.88
C LYS A 270 -17.64 3.44 -10.23
N ASP A 271 -17.73 3.78 -11.51
CA ASP A 271 -17.70 5.16 -11.96
C ASP A 271 -19.03 5.90 -11.69
N ARG A 272 -19.10 7.18 -12.06
CA ARG A 272 -20.31 8.00 -11.88
C ARG A 272 -21.50 7.57 -12.74
N LYS A 273 -21.32 6.61 -13.65
CA LYS A 273 -22.36 6.01 -14.51
C LYS A 273 -22.72 4.59 -14.04
N ASP A 274 -22.33 4.23 -12.81
CA ASP A 274 -22.52 2.91 -12.22
C ASP A 274 -21.79 1.75 -12.95
N GLN A 275 -20.74 2.07 -13.72
CA GLN A 275 -19.92 1.06 -14.41
C GLN A 275 -18.72 0.67 -13.56
N VAL A 276 -18.50 -0.63 -13.37
CA VAL A 276 -17.34 -1.15 -12.63
C VAL A 276 -16.04 -0.76 -13.35
N TYR A 277 -15.07 -0.23 -12.61
CA TYR A 277 -13.70 -0.07 -13.12
C TYR A 277 -13.05 -1.45 -13.26
N ASN A 278 -13.16 -2.06 -14.44
CA ASN A 278 -12.68 -3.43 -14.67
C ASN A 278 -11.19 -3.66 -14.43
N HIS A 279 -10.38 -2.60 -14.50
CA HIS A 279 -8.94 -2.63 -14.22
C HIS A 279 -8.60 -2.37 -12.74
N PHE A 280 -9.58 -2.05 -11.90
CA PHE A 280 -9.41 -1.90 -10.45
C PHE A 280 -9.85 -3.17 -9.71
N ARG A 281 -9.06 -3.61 -8.72
CA ARG A 281 -9.41 -4.72 -7.82
C ARG A 281 -9.13 -4.34 -6.37
N ARG A 282 -10.09 -4.61 -5.48
CA ARG A 282 -9.88 -4.56 -4.04
C ARG A 282 -9.28 -5.89 -3.58
N ILE A 283 -8.36 -5.82 -2.62
CA ILE A 283 -7.86 -6.96 -1.87
C ILE A 283 -7.93 -6.57 -0.41
N GLU A 284 -8.93 -7.09 0.29
CA GLU A 284 -8.94 -7.05 1.73
C GLU A 284 -8.21 -8.28 2.25
N VAL A 285 -7.19 -8.07 3.09
CA VAL A 285 -6.45 -9.17 3.70
C VAL A 285 -7.27 -9.89 4.77
N PHE A 286 -6.78 -11.03 5.24
CA PHE A 286 -7.34 -11.66 6.43
C PHE A 286 -7.11 -10.78 7.65
N GLY A 287 -8.07 -10.76 8.58
CA GLY A 287 -7.94 -10.12 9.88
C GLY A 287 -8.47 -11.00 11.00
N SER A 288 -8.33 -10.52 12.24
CA SER A 288 -8.81 -11.22 13.44
C SER A 288 -10.26 -11.74 13.27
N PRO A 289 -10.57 -13.01 13.60
CA PRO A 289 -9.72 -13.95 14.32
C PRO A 289 -8.82 -14.84 13.44
N PHE A 290 -8.84 -14.66 12.12
CA PHE A 290 -8.18 -15.54 11.16
C PHE A 290 -6.72 -15.12 10.92
N VAL A 291 -5.78 -15.85 11.50
CA VAL A 291 -4.35 -15.60 11.29
C VAL A 291 -3.89 -16.20 9.96
N SER A 292 -3.89 -15.39 8.91
CA SER A 292 -3.52 -15.79 7.55
C SER A 292 -3.05 -14.57 6.76
N GLY A 293 -2.55 -14.79 5.55
CA GLY A 293 -2.15 -13.73 4.65
C GLY A 293 -2.62 -13.96 3.22
N VAL A 294 -2.20 -13.08 2.32
CA VAL A 294 -2.43 -13.21 0.89
C VAL A 294 -1.07 -13.24 0.20
N ASP A 295 -0.77 -14.32 -0.50
CA ASP A 295 0.37 -14.42 -1.42
C ASP A 295 -0.02 -13.70 -2.71
N ILE A 296 0.72 -12.63 -3.03
CA ILE A 296 0.48 -11.81 -4.21
C ILE A 296 1.67 -11.96 -5.14
N THR A 297 1.44 -12.59 -6.29
CA THR A 297 2.42 -12.72 -7.36
C THR A 297 2.20 -11.63 -8.41
N VAL A 298 3.28 -10.94 -8.77
CA VAL A 298 3.33 -9.92 -9.80
C VAL A 298 4.14 -10.44 -10.98
N ASN A 299 3.49 -10.57 -12.14
CA ASN A 299 4.12 -10.99 -13.38
C ASN A 299 3.69 -10.07 -14.54
N THR A 300 4.55 -9.13 -14.93
CA THR A 300 4.22 -8.17 -16.00
C THR A 300 4.26 -8.75 -17.42
N ASN A 301 4.48 -10.06 -17.54
CA ASN A 301 4.53 -10.79 -18.80
C ASN A 301 3.22 -11.49 -19.15
N THR A 302 2.22 -11.45 -18.25
CA THR A 302 0.87 -11.97 -18.47
C THR A 302 -0.13 -10.82 -18.68
N ASP A 303 -1.32 -11.15 -19.19
CA ASP A 303 -2.40 -10.16 -19.36
C ASP A 303 -3.01 -9.73 -18.01
N ASP A 304 -3.23 -10.68 -17.09
CA ASP A 304 -3.50 -10.40 -15.69
C ASP A 304 -2.18 -10.45 -14.93
N ILE A 305 -1.63 -9.28 -14.59
CA ILE A 305 -0.30 -9.17 -13.99
C ILE A 305 -0.29 -9.47 -12.49
N PHE A 306 -1.47 -9.60 -11.86
CA PHE A 306 -1.59 -9.84 -10.43
C PHE A 306 -2.35 -11.15 -10.17
N ASN A 307 -1.70 -12.08 -9.47
CA ASN A 307 -2.30 -13.33 -9.01
C ASN A 307 -2.32 -13.36 -7.48
N PHE A 308 -3.36 -13.96 -6.91
CA PHE A 308 -3.63 -13.93 -5.48
C PHE A 308 -3.98 -15.32 -4.98
N GLN A 309 -3.35 -15.73 -3.89
CA GLN A 309 -3.69 -16.97 -3.21
C GLN A 309 -3.75 -16.73 -1.71
N PRO A 310 -4.75 -17.28 -1.00
CA PRO A 310 -4.69 -17.36 0.45
C PRO A 310 -3.39 -18.04 0.91
N TYR A 311 -2.75 -17.46 1.91
CA TYR A 311 -1.55 -17.99 2.53
C TYR A 311 -1.85 -18.39 3.97
N TYR A 312 -1.94 -19.71 4.18
CA TYR A 312 -2.28 -20.31 5.46
C TYR A 312 -1.03 -20.80 6.21
N LEU A 313 -1.17 -20.87 7.53
CA LEU A 313 -0.24 -21.63 8.35
C LEU A 313 -0.37 -23.13 8.00
N LYS A 314 0.75 -23.77 7.67
CA LYS A 314 0.79 -25.22 7.42
C LYS A 314 0.52 -25.97 8.72
N LYS A 315 -0.17 -27.11 8.61
CA LYS A 315 -0.50 -27.97 9.74
C LYS A 315 0.71 -28.69 10.30
#